data_AF-A0A419J8U7-F1
#
_entry.id   AF-A0A419J8U7-F1
#
_cell.length_a   1.000
_cell.length_b   1.000
_cell.length_c   1.000
_cell.angle_alpha   90.00
_cell.angle_beta   90.00
_cell.angle_gamma   90.00
#
_symmetry.space_group_name_H-M   'P 1'
#
loop_
_entity.id
_entity.type
_entity.pdbx_description
1 polymer ?
#
loop_
_entity_poly.entity_id
_entity_poly.type
_entity_poly.pdbx_seq_one_letter_code
_entity_poly.pdbx_strand_id
1 'polypeptide(L)'
;MTNDFTSKSFLRTWKESLFAFSFDIGGLFAGFIIASQLNVFNFSSWAIAVYPAILSARGVISGLFSGRLGTALHVGTVLPKFFGNTRNFYLIFESVILITLETSVAMSLLSIVFGTFFWGITFAEFCDILIVTMATMLLGLIISVLTITVAFTSFKKGLDPDIIVYPVMSTIADILITLCYVFVLNLFFLSNNAGKYMVDFLGALLVVLAFYALLKGAREKVFTRTIKESFLTLIIVAFIVNFTGTVLRGISEIIGGRKEIYTVYPALIDTVGDVGSVVGSTATTKLALGLLKPSLTAMRNHVTQISAAWFTSIIMFILFSFLSLLLQGMFTLQAFLELTVPLLITNIIAVVAITSISYAVSILTFQKGLDPDNFVIPVESALADSITSIALLVALVLVS
;
A
#
# COMPACT_ATOMS: atom_id res chain seq x y z
N MET A 1 -15.05 -4.00 -38.83
CA MET A 1 -14.77 -5.16 -37.95
C MET A 1 -13.79 -4.85 -36.81
N THR A 2 -12.85 -3.91 -36.97
CA THR A 2 -11.91 -3.50 -35.89
C THR A 2 -12.55 -2.72 -34.74
N ASN A 3 -13.54 -1.84 -35.02
CA ASN A 3 -14.21 -1.02 -33.98
C ASN A 3 -15.12 -1.81 -33.02
N ASP A 4 -15.71 -2.92 -33.47
CA ASP A 4 -16.54 -3.77 -32.60
C ASP A 4 -15.69 -4.58 -31.61
N PHE A 5 -14.50 -5.02 -32.04
CA PHE A 5 -13.56 -5.72 -31.18
C PHE A 5 -12.96 -4.80 -30.10
N THR A 6 -12.63 -3.55 -30.45
CA THR A 6 -12.14 -2.57 -29.47
C THR A 6 -13.22 -2.14 -28.47
N SER A 7 -14.46 -1.96 -28.92
CA SER A 7 -15.60 -1.63 -28.06
C SER A 7 -15.92 -2.75 -27.05
N LYS A 8 -15.98 -4.01 -27.51
CA LYS A 8 -16.19 -5.17 -26.63
C LYS A 8 -15.03 -5.38 -25.65
N SER A 9 -13.79 -5.19 -26.11
CA SER A 9 -12.59 -5.27 -25.27
C SER A 9 -12.57 -4.19 -24.19
N PHE A 10 -12.94 -2.95 -24.56
CA PHE A 10 -13.10 -1.84 -23.62
C PHE A 10 -14.15 -2.16 -22.56
N LEU A 11 -15.37 -2.53 -22.97
CA LEU A 11 -16.48 -2.80 -22.04
C LEU A 11 -16.16 -3.92 -21.06
N ARG A 12 -15.45 -4.96 -21.51
CA ARG A 12 -15.00 -6.04 -20.64
C ARG A 12 -13.99 -5.53 -19.60
N THR A 13 -12.92 -4.87 -20.06
CA THR A 13 -11.87 -4.34 -19.19
C THR A 13 -12.44 -3.33 -18.20
N TRP A 14 -13.36 -2.47 -18.65
CA TRP A 14 -14.02 -1.48 -17.82
C TRP A 14 -14.86 -2.13 -16.71
N LYS A 15 -15.66 -3.17 -17.02
CA LYS A 15 -16.44 -3.90 -16.01
C LYS A 15 -15.55 -4.62 -14.98
N GLU A 16 -14.48 -5.26 -15.45
CA GLU A 16 -13.50 -5.92 -14.59
C GLU A 16 -12.83 -4.89 -13.66
N SER A 17 -12.40 -3.74 -14.21
CA SER A 17 -11.79 -2.64 -13.44
C SER A 17 -12.79 -2.01 -12.46
N LEU A 18 -14.05 -1.81 -12.85
CA LEU A 18 -15.08 -1.23 -11.99
C LEU A 18 -15.37 -2.13 -10.78
N PHE A 19 -15.38 -3.45 -10.98
CA PHE A 19 -15.52 -4.40 -9.89
C PHE A 19 -14.29 -4.36 -8.97
N ALA A 20 -13.08 -4.37 -9.54
CA ALA A 20 -11.85 -4.31 -8.76
C ALA A 20 -11.75 -3.02 -7.93
N PHE A 21 -11.88 -1.85 -8.56
CA PHE A 21 -11.70 -0.57 -7.87
C PHE A 21 -12.83 -0.30 -6.85
N SER A 22 -13.97 -1.00 -6.94
CA SER A 22 -15.04 -0.86 -5.95
C SER A 22 -14.61 -1.25 -4.52
N PHE A 23 -13.57 -2.10 -4.38
CA PHE A 23 -13.00 -2.45 -3.08
C PHE A 23 -12.30 -1.26 -2.41
N ASP A 24 -11.78 -0.30 -3.18
CA ASP A 24 -11.11 0.90 -2.67
C ASP A 24 -12.07 1.83 -1.91
N ILE A 25 -13.39 1.66 -2.05
CA ILE A 25 -14.39 2.31 -1.19
C ILE A 25 -14.08 2.01 0.29
N GLY A 26 -13.55 0.82 0.59
CA GLY A 26 -13.17 0.50 1.96
C GLY A 26 -11.99 1.32 2.48
N GLY A 27 -11.13 1.86 1.60
CA GLY A 27 -10.09 2.82 1.95
C GLY A 27 -10.64 4.10 2.59
N LEU A 28 -11.90 4.47 2.28
CA LEU A 28 -12.60 5.57 2.96
C LEU A 28 -12.76 5.34 4.46
N PHE A 29 -12.90 4.08 4.92
CA PHE A 29 -12.98 3.79 6.34
C PHE A 29 -11.63 4.01 7.04
N ALA A 30 -10.52 3.60 6.40
CA ALA A 30 -9.18 3.88 6.90
C ALA A 30 -8.96 5.40 7.00
N GLY A 31 -9.34 6.15 5.96
CA GLY A 31 -9.26 7.61 5.97
C GLY A 31 -10.16 8.26 7.01
N PHE A 32 -11.39 7.75 7.18
CA PHE A 32 -12.34 8.22 8.19
C PHE A 32 -11.78 8.05 9.61
N ILE A 33 -11.09 6.93 9.88
CA ILE A 33 -10.41 6.69 11.16
C ILE A 33 -9.36 7.79 11.41
N ILE A 34 -8.53 8.11 10.42
CA ILE A 34 -7.55 9.22 10.52
C ILE A 34 -8.28 10.55 10.79
N ALA A 35 -9.29 10.87 9.99
CA ALA A 35 -10.05 12.11 10.07
C ALA A 35 -10.76 12.28 11.44
N SER A 36 -11.18 11.18 12.07
CA SER A 36 -11.78 11.17 13.40
C SER A 36 -10.77 11.40 14.52
N GLN A 37 -9.47 11.17 14.26
CA GLN A 37 -8.39 11.14 15.25
C GLN A 37 -7.30 12.20 14.97
N LEU A 38 -7.61 13.24 14.20
CA LEU A 38 -6.67 14.33 13.85
C LEU A 38 -5.99 14.96 15.07
N ASN A 39 -6.65 14.99 16.23
CA ASN A 39 -6.07 15.46 17.49
C ASN A 39 -4.75 14.76 17.83
N VAL A 40 -4.68 13.45 17.60
CA VAL A 40 -3.50 12.63 17.90
C VAL A 40 -2.36 12.91 16.93
N PHE A 41 -2.68 13.15 15.65
CA PHE A 41 -1.69 13.48 14.62
C PHE A 41 -1.10 14.89 14.78
N ASN A 42 -1.77 15.78 15.49
CA ASN A 42 -1.29 17.13 15.76
C ASN A 42 -0.28 17.22 16.91
N PHE A 43 -0.05 16.15 17.69
CA PHE A 43 0.92 16.17 18.80
C PHE A 43 2.37 16.25 18.32
N SER A 44 2.68 15.61 17.21
CA SER A 44 3.99 15.76 16.57
C SER A 44 3.86 15.63 15.07
N SER A 45 4.63 16.44 14.36
CA SER A 45 4.58 16.51 12.91
C SER A 45 5.07 15.23 12.21
N TRP A 46 5.84 14.37 12.89
CA TRP A 46 6.20 13.07 12.34
C TRP A 46 5.04 12.07 12.35
N ALA A 47 4.04 12.25 13.23
CA ALA A 47 2.94 11.27 13.37
C ALA A 47 2.13 11.13 12.06
N ILE A 48 1.86 12.24 11.37
CA ILE A 48 1.20 12.18 10.05
C ILE A 48 2.18 11.80 8.93
N ALA A 49 3.44 12.24 9.02
CA ALA A 49 4.44 11.98 7.99
C ALA A 49 4.86 10.50 7.91
N VAL A 50 4.85 9.77 9.03
CA VAL A 50 5.18 8.35 9.07
C VAL A 50 4.02 7.46 8.60
N TYR A 51 2.80 7.99 8.53
CA TYR A 51 1.61 7.21 8.17
C TYR A 51 1.70 6.48 6.80
N PRO A 52 2.13 7.13 5.69
CA PRO A 52 2.29 6.43 4.42
C PRO A 52 3.32 5.31 4.50
N ALA A 53 4.40 5.52 5.26
CA ALA A 53 5.41 4.48 5.46
C ALA A 53 4.80 3.22 6.10
N ILE A 54 3.97 3.38 7.13
CA ILE A 54 3.29 2.26 7.79
C ILE A 54 2.35 1.52 6.84
N LEU A 55 1.59 2.25 6.03
CA LEU A 55 0.65 1.68 5.06
C LEU A 55 1.37 0.81 4.03
N SER A 56 2.43 1.35 3.43
CA SER A 56 3.22 0.65 2.42
C SER A 56 4.07 -0.48 3.03
N ALA A 57 4.55 -0.35 4.28
CA ALA A 57 5.28 -1.41 4.99
C ALA A 57 4.46 -2.69 5.05
N ARG A 58 3.21 -2.53 5.47
CA ARG A 58 2.23 -3.60 5.53
C ARG A 58 2.07 -4.23 4.15
N GLY A 59 1.91 -3.42 3.10
CA GLY A 59 1.75 -3.89 1.72
C GLY A 59 2.91 -4.78 1.27
N VAL A 60 4.14 -4.32 1.49
CA VAL A 60 5.35 -5.09 1.15
C VAL A 60 5.44 -6.41 1.92
N ILE A 61 5.19 -6.39 3.23
CA ILE A 61 5.22 -7.60 4.05
C ILE A 61 4.16 -8.59 3.59
N SER A 62 2.94 -8.10 3.35
CA SER A 62 1.80 -8.91 2.94
C SER A 62 2.02 -9.53 1.57
N GLY A 63 2.52 -8.76 0.60
CA GLY A 63 2.83 -9.23 -0.75
C GLY A 63 3.96 -10.26 -0.79
N LEU A 64 5.07 -10.00 -0.09
CA LEU A 64 6.17 -10.97 0.03
C LEU A 64 5.71 -12.27 0.69
N PHE A 65 4.82 -12.17 1.68
CA PHE A 65 4.29 -13.32 2.39
C PHE A 65 3.28 -14.11 1.56
N SER A 66 2.30 -13.45 0.95
CA SER A 66 1.26 -14.08 0.14
C SER A 66 1.86 -14.80 -1.06
N GLY A 67 2.79 -14.18 -1.79
CA GLY A 67 3.44 -14.79 -2.95
C GLY A 67 4.20 -16.07 -2.57
N ARG A 68 5.02 -16.02 -1.52
CA ARG A 68 5.78 -17.18 -1.04
C ARG A 68 4.87 -18.28 -0.51
N LEU A 69 3.84 -17.93 0.26
CA LEU A 69 2.87 -18.89 0.78
C LEU A 69 2.08 -19.56 -0.35
N GLY A 70 1.65 -18.78 -1.35
CA GLY A 70 0.95 -19.24 -2.54
C GLY A 70 1.79 -20.24 -3.34
N THR A 71 3.04 -19.91 -3.66
CA THR A 71 3.96 -20.84 -4.33
C THR A 71 4.16 -22.11 -3.49
N ALA A 72 4.37 -21.96 -2.19
CA ALA A 72 4.63 -23.09 -1.31
C ALA A 72 3.45 -24.09 -1.22
N LEU A 73 2.21 -23.58 -1.27
CA LEU A 73 0.99 -24.39 -1.35
C LEU A 73 0.88 -25.15 -2.67
N HIS A 74 1.12 -24.48 -3.81
CA HIS A 74 1.03 -25.10 -5.14
C HIS A 74 2.11 -26.16 -5.38
N VAL A 75 3.33 -25.94 -4.89
CA VAL A 75 4.42 -26.92 -4.98
C VAL A 75 4.23 -28.05 -3.94
N GLY A 76 3.30 -27.92 -3.01
CA GLY A 76 3.03 -28.93 -1.97
C GLY A 76 4.06 -28.96 -0.84
N THR A 77 4.90 -27.91 -0.71
CA THR A 77 5.86 -27.78 0.40
C THR A 77 5.22 -27.27 1.69
N VAL A 78 4.00 -26.74 1.62
CA VAL A 78 3.17 -26.29 2.74
C VAL A 78 1.79 -26.92 2.61
N LEU A 79 1.23 -27.38 3.74
CA LEU A 79 -0.12 -27.92 3.78
C LEU A 79 -1.11 -26.80 4.14
N PRO A 80 -2.38 -26.85 3.66
CA PRO A 80 -3.40 -25.86 4.00
C PRO A 80 -4.00 -26.12 5.40
N LYS A 81 -3.13 -26.16 6.43
CA LYS A 81 -3.45 -26.42 7.84
C LYS A 81 -2.64 -25.48 8.74
N PHE A 82 -3.27 -24.94 9.78
CA PHE A 82 -2.63 -24.02 10.74
C PHE A 82 -1.64 -24.72 11.67
N PHE A 83 -2.06 -25.85 12.25
CA PHE A 83 -1.27 -26.60 13.22
C PHE A 83 -0.69 -27.87 12.60
N GLY A 84 0.52 -28.24 13.03
CA GLY A 84 1.22 -29.42 12.52
C GLY A 84 1.59 -29.32 11.05
N ASN A 85 1.97 -28.12 10.60
CA ASN A 85 2.38 -27.87 9.22
C ASN A 85 3.86 -28.23 9.00
N THR A 86 4.35 -28.07 7.77
CA THR A 86 5.74 -28.36 7.39
C THR A 86 6.72 -27.37 8.00
N ARG A 87 8.00 -27.77 8.09
CA ARG A 87 9.08 -26.87 8.51
C ARG A 87 9.15 -25.62 7.63
N ASN A 88 8.86 -25.75 6.33
CA ASN A 88 8.88 -24.64 5.38
C ASN A 88 7.85 -23.56 5.74
N PHE A 89 6.63 -23.96 6.15
CA PHE A 89 5.61 -23.01 6.61
C PHE A 89 6.12 -22.15 7.77
N TYR A 90 6.69 -22.80 8.79
CA TYR A 90 7.23 -22.09 9.95
C TYR A 90 8.39 -21.17 9.57
N LEU A 91 9.25 -21.56 8.63
CA LEU A 91 10.35 -20.71 8.15
C LEU A 91 9.86 -19.49 7.37
N ILE A 92 8.82 -19.63 6.54
CA ILE A 92 8.21 -18.50 5.84
C ILE A 92 7.61 -17.52 6.86
N PHE A 93 6.88 -18.03 7.86
CA PHE A 93 6.30 -17.19 8.91
C PHE A 93 7.36 -16.53 9.80
N GLU A 94 8.42 -17.27 10.18
CA GLU A 94 9.59 -16.73 10.90
C GLU A 94 10.26 -15.62 10.08
N SER A 95 10.34 -15.76 8.75
CA SER A 95 10.90 -14.73 7.86
C SER A 95 10.05 -13.45 7.89
N VAL A 96 8.72 -13.57 7.91
CA VAL A 96 7.82 -12.41 8.01
C VAL A 96 8.08 -11.61 9.28
N ILE A 97 8.23 -12.27 10.43
CA ILE A 97 8.50 -11.59 11.71
C ILE A 97 9.79 -10.79 11.63
N LEU A 98 10.86 -11.36 11.06
CA LEU A 98 12.14 -10.66 10.91
C LEU A 98 12.03 -9.49 9.92
N ILE A 99 11.36 -9.70 8.78
CA ILE A 99 11.10 -8.63 7.78
C ILE A 99 10.29 -7.49 8.42
N THR A 100 9.32 -7.79 9.29
CA THR A 100 8.56 -6.77 10.03
C THR A 100 9.46 -5.90 10.91
N LEU A 101 10.47 -6.47 11.56
CA LEU A 101 11.47 -5.69 12.29
C LEU A 101 12.35 -4.88 11.33
N GLU A 102 12.89 -5.50 10.28
CA GLU A 102 13.76 -4.85 9.30
C GLU A 102 13.08 -3.66 8.62
N THR A 103 11.82 -3.82 8.21
CA THR A 103 11.01 -2.75 7.62
C THR A 103 10.78 -1.61 8.60
N SER A 104 10.41 -1.91 9.86
CA SER A 104 10.22 -0.90 10.89
C SER A 104 11.49 -0.07 11.09
N VAL A 105 12.64 -0.74 11.24
CA VAL A 105 13.94 -0.08 11.43
C VAL A 105 14.33 0.74 10.20
N ALA A 106 14.22 0.18 8.99
CA ALA A 106 14.56 0.87 7.76
C ALA A 106 13.71 2.13 7.55
N MET A 107 12.41 2.05 7.82
CA MET A 107 11.50 3.18 7.69
C MET A 107 11.81 4.27 8.70
N SER A 108 11.97 3.93 9.99
CA SER A 108 12.28 4.92 11.02
C SER A 108 13.65 5.58 10.82
N LEU A 109 14.65 4.83 10.33
CA LEU A 109 15.96 5.40 9.98
C LEU A 109 15.83 6.44 8.85
N LEU A 110 15.06 6.14 7.81
CA LEU A 110 14.84 7.10 6.73
C LEU A 110 13.93 8.25 7.17
N SER A 111 12.98 8.02 8.07
CA SER A 111 12.17 9.09 8.70
C SER A 111 13.04 10.10 9.42
N ILE A 112 14.15 9.70 10.04
CA ILE A 112 15.10 10.65 10.64
C ILE A 112 15.76 11.54 9.58
N VAL A 113 16.13 10.96 8.44
CA VAL A 113 16.82 11.67 7.37
C VAL A 113 15.88 12.70 6.79
N PHE A 114 14.72 12.25 6.29
CA PHE A 114 13.69 13.15 5.76
C PHE A 114 13.21 14.13 6.82
N GLY A 115 13.06 13.67 8.05
CA GLY A 115 12.54 14.51 9.10
C GLY A 115 13.46 15.63 9.54
N THR A 116 14.78 15.39 9.56
CA THR A 116 15.75 16.44 9.86
C THR A 116 15.76 17.51 8.76
N PHE A 117 15.61 17.12 7.49
CA PHE A 117 15.64 18.05 6.35
C PHE A 117 14.31 18.76 6.09
N PHE A 118 13.18 18.07 6.26
CA PHE A 118 11.86 18.54 5.81
C PHE A 118 10.84 18.67 6.93
N TRP A 119 11.01 17.98 8.05
CA TRP A 119 10.00 17.95 9.11
C TRP A 119 10.37 18.80 10.33
N GLY A 120 11.61 19.27 10.41
CA GLY A 120 12.11 20.01 11.58
C GLY A 120 12.16 19.16 12.84
N ILE A 121 12.25 17.82 12.72
CA ILE A 121 12.36 16.93 13.87
C ILE A 121 13.80 16.82 14.36
N THR A 122 13.95 16.51 15.64
CA THR A 122 15.25 16.31 16.26
C THR A 122 15.64 14.83 16.34
N PHE A 123 16.93 14.54 16.48
CA PHE A 123 17.41 13.17 16.72
C PHE A 123 16.80 12.51 17.97
N ALA A 124 16.28 13.31 18.92
CA ALA A 124 15.62 12.81 20.12
C ALA A 124 14.28 12.11 19.80
N GLU A 125 13.58 12.52 18.75
CA GLU A 125 12.28 11.94 18.36
C GLU A 125 12.44 10.61 17.60
N PHE A 126 13.66 10.21 17.26
CA PHE A 126 13.90 8.94 16.58
C PHE A 126 13.48 7.73 17.39
N CYS A 127 13.78 7.72 18.69
CA CYS A 127 13.38 6.63 19.57
C CYS A 127 11.85 6.50 19.61
N ASP A 128 11.15 7.63 19.61
CA ASP A 128 9.69 7.68 19.62
C ASP A 128 9.12 7.16 18.30
N ILE A 129 9.65 7.61 17.16
CA ILE A 129 9.25 7.11 15.84
C ILE A 129 9.51 5.60 15.76
N LEU A 130 10.71 5.15 16.12
CA LEU A 130 11.10 3.75 16.05
C LEU A 130 10.20 2.86 16.90
N ILE A 131 9.95 3.24 18.16
CA ILE A 131 9.16 2.41 19.07
C ILE A 131 7.69 2.37 18.67
N VAL A 132 7.13 3.50 18.21
CA VAL A 132 5.75 3.57 17.71
C VAL A 132 5.61 2.75 16.44
N THR A 133 6.51 2.89 15.47
CA THR A 133 6.51 2.07 14.25
C THR A 133 6.60 0.59 14.60
N MET A 134 7.55 0.19 15.45
CA MET A 134 7.71 -1.23 15.85
C MET A 134 6.48 -1.78 16.57
N ALA A 135 5.89 -1.03 17.50
CA ALA A 135 4.69 -1.44 18.21
C ALA A 135 3.49 -1.60 17.25
N THR A 136 3.30 -0.64 16.33
CA THR A 136 2.25 -0.72 15.31
C THR A 136 2.44 -1.93 14.40
N MET A 137 3.68 -2.17 13.95
CA MET A 137 4.00 -3.27 13.04
C MET A 137 3.89 -4.65 13.72
N LEU A 138 4.18 -4.74 15.02
CA LEU A 138 3.90 -5.95 15.81
C LEU A 138 2.40 -6.27 15.82
N LEU A 139 1.55 -5.29 16.13
CA LEU A 139 0.09 -5.47 16.10
C LEU A 139 -0.38 -5.81 14.68
N GLY A 140 0.25 -5.22 13.67
CA GLY A 140 0.03 -5.49 12.25
C GLY A 140 0.28 -6.95 11.83
N LEU A 141 1.02 -7.77 12.59
CA LEU A 141 1.19 -9.19 12.29
C LEU A 141 -0.13 -9.98 12.27
N ILE A 142 -1.20 -9.44 12.88
CA ILE A 142 -2.55 -10.02 12.76
C ILE A 142 -3.00 -10.13 11.30
N ILE A 143 -2.58 -9.18 10.45
CA ILE A 143 -2.87 -9.19 9.02
C ILE A 143 -2.23 -10.41 8.36
N SER A 144 -0.98 -10.74 8.70
CA SER A 144 -0.33 -11.95 8.19
C SER A 144 -1.09 -13.22 8.57
N VAL A 145 -1.65 -13.29 9.79
CA VAL A 145 -2.48 -14.43 10.20
C VAL A 145 -3.77 -14.52 9.37
N LEU A 146 -4.40 -13.38 9.08
CA LEU A 146 -5.55 -13.33 8.18
C LEU A 146 -5.17 -13.78 6.77
N THR A 147 -4.03 -13.35 6.23
CA THR A 147 -3.52 -13.78 4.92
C THR A 147 -3.36 -15.31 4.85
N ILE A 148 -2.84 -15.96 5.91
CA ILE A 148 -2.78 -17.43 5.99
C ILE A 148 -4.17 -18.04 5.89
N THR A 149 -5.12 -17.49 6.66
CA THR A 149 -6.49 -17.98 6.72
C THR A 149 -7.11 -17.95 5.33
N VAL A 150 -7.00 -16.80 4.67
CA VAL A 150 -7.59 -16.65 3.34
C VAL A 150 -6.89 -17.53 2.32
N ALA A 151 -5.55 -17.55 2.29
CA ALA A 151 -4.78 -18.41 1.37
C ALA A 151 -5.16 -19.89 1.50
N PHE A 152 -5.26 -20.42 2.73
CA PHE A 152 -5.65 -21.81 2.96
C PHE A 152 -7.10 -22.10 2.56
N THR A 153 -8.02 -21.16 2.81
CA THR A 153 -9.42 -21.33 2.41
C THR A 153 -9.61 -21.26 0.90
N SER A 154 -8.93 -20.34 0.21
CA SER A 154 -8.97 -20.21 -1.25
C SER A 154 -8.39 -21.45 -1.92
N PHE A 155 -7.22 -21.91 -1.45
CA PHE A 155 -6.60 -23.14 -1.96
C PHE A 155 -7.50 -24.37 -1.79
N LYS A 156 -8.16 -24.53 -0.63
CA LYS A 156 -9.12 -25.64 -0.40
C LYS A 156 -10.35 -25.58 -1.31
N LYS A 157 -10.76 -24.39 -1.72
CA LYS A 157 -11.91 -24.17 -2.60
C LYS A 157 -11.53 -24.17 -4.09
N GLY A 158 -10.24 -24.35 -4.43
CA GLY A 158 -9.75 -24.25 -5.81
C GLY A 158 -9.90 -22.86 -6.41
N LEU A 159 -10.04 -21.84 -5.56
CA LEU A 159 -10.12 -20.44 -5.98
C LEU A 159 -8.71 -19.90 -6.13
N ASP A 160 -8.46 -19.18 -7.21
CA ASP A 160 -7.21 -18.42 -7.38
C ASP A 160 -7.17 -17.30 -6.33
N PRO A 161 -6.24 -17.37 -5.36
CA PRO A 161 -6.10 -16.32 -4.35
C PRO A 161 -5.85 -14.96 -5.00
N ASP A 162 -5.14 -14.92 -6.12
CA ASP A 162 -4.62 -13.67 -6.67
C ASP A 162 -5.72 -12.80 -7.32
N ILE A 163 -6.90 -13.38 -7.64
CA ILE A 163 -8.00 -12.68 -8.32
C ILE A 163 -9.01 -12.03 -7.36
N ILE A 164 -9.23 -12.60 -6.17
CA ILE A 164 -10.26 -12.14 -5.22
C ILE A 164 -9.67 -11.80 -3.84
N VAL A 165 -8.62 -12.51 -3.43
CA VAL A 165 -8.07 -12.35 -2.08
C VAL A 165 -7.24 -11.09 -1.97
N TYR A 166 -6.43 -10.77 -2.97
CA TYR A 166 -5.52 -9.63 -2.88
C TYR A 166 -6.24 -8.28 -2.74
N PRO A 167 -7.24 -7.91 -3.58
CA PRO A 167 -7.94 -6.63 -3.42
C PRO A 167 -8.66 -6.52 -2.06
N VAL A 168 -9.39 -7.58 -1.67
CA VAL A 168 -10.10 -7.62 -0.38
C VAL A 168 -9.14 -7.52 0.81
N MET A 169 -8.02 -8.26 0.76
CA MET A 169 -7.03 -8.23 1.83
C MET A 169 -6.28 -6.91 1.89
N SER A 170 -6.08 -6.22 0.75
CA SER A 170 -5.47 -4.90 0.75
C SER A 170 -6.31 -3.95 1.57
N THR A 171 -7.60 -3.79 1.23
CA THR A 171 -8.50 -2.88 1.93
C THR A 171 -8.68 -3.22 3.41
N ILE A 172 -8.87 -4.50 3.75
CA ILE A 172 -9.01 -4.93 5.16
C ILE A 172 -7.76 -4.54 5.95
N ALA A 173 -6.59 -4.73 5.35
CA ALA A 173 -5.37 -4.50 6.06
C ALA A 173 -4.94 -3.02 6.11
N ASP A 174 -5.39 -2.16 5.19
CA ASP A 174 -5.36 -0.70 5.37
C ASP A 174 -6.15 -0.30 6.60
N ILE A 175 -7.40 -0.76 6.71
CA ILE A 175 -8.26 -0.44 7.87
C ILE A 175 -7.61 -0.94 9.17
N LEU A 176 -7.13 -2.19 9.20
CA LEU A 176 -6.52 -2.77 10.40
C LEU A 176 -5.21 -2.07 10.79
N ILE A 177 -4.30 -1.81 9.86
CA ILE A 177 -3.03 -1.17 10.19
C ILE A 177 -3.24 0.27 10.64
N THR A 178 -4.20 0.99 10.05
CA THR A 178 -4.58 2.34 10.48
C THR A 178 -5.19 2.34 11.87
N LEU A 179 -6.05 1.37 12.20
CA LEU A 179 -6.54 1.17 13.57
C LEU A 179 -5.39 0.90 14.54
N CYS A 180 -4.47 0.00 14.19
CA CYS A 180 -3.30 -0.30 15.02
C CYS A 180 -2.42 0.94 15.22
N TYR A 181 -2.21 1.74 14.17
CA TYR A 181 -1.38 2.93 14.26
C TYR A 181 -2.00 4.00 15.15
N VAL A 182 -3.27 4.33 14.91
CA VAL A 182 -4.02 5.27 15.73
C VAL A 182 -4.07 4.80 17.18
N PHE A 183 -4.29 3.51 17.43
CA PHE A 183 -4.31 2.94 18.77
C PHE A 183 -2.95 3.14 19.49
N VAL A 184 -1.84 2.83 18.82
CA VAL A 184 -0.49 3.01 19.38
C VAL A 184 -0.20 4.49 19.62
N LEU A 185 -0.54 5.39 18.70
CA LEU A 185 -0.36 6.82 18.89
C LEU A 185 -1.19 7.36 20.07
N ASN A 186 -2.44 6.89 20.23
CA ASN A 186 -3.28 7.22 21.37
C ASN A 186 -2.63 6.74 22.69
N LEU A 187 -2.12 5.51 22.73
CA LEU A 187 -1.40 5.00 23.89
C LEU A 187 -0.12 5.80 24.19
N PHE A 188 0.58 6.24 23.16
CA PHE A 188 1.85 6.95 23.29
C PHE A 188 1.67 8.41 23.75
N PHE A 189 0.72 9.14 23.16
CA PHE A 189 0.54 10.57 23.40
C PHE A 189 -0.53 10.92 24.43
N LEU A 190 -1.66 10.20 24.44
CA LEU A 190 -2.83 10.56 25.24
C LEU A 190 -2.97 9.77 26.55
N SER A 191 -2.30 8.62 26.65
CA SER A 191 -2.29 7.84 27.89
C SER A 191 -1.27 8.38 28.89
N ASN A 192 -1.45 8.01 30.16
CA ASN A 192 -0.43 8.24 31.20
C ASN A 192 0.87 7.50 30.87
N ASN A 193 1.91 7.65 31.69
CA ASN A 193 3.20 6.94 31.52
C ASN A 193 3.06 5.42 31.29
N ALA A 194 2.00 4.80 31.83
CA ALA A 194 1.66 3.40 31.57
C ALA A 194 1.48 3.07 30.08
N GLY A 195 0.88 3.96 29.28
CA GLY A 195 0.71 3.75 27.85
C GLY A 195 2.02 3.77 27.10
N LYS A 196 2.95 4.67 27.44
CA LYS A 196 4.31 4.69 26.86
C LYS A 196 5.06 3.40 27.17
N TYR A 197 5.03 2.93 28.43
CA TYR A 197 5.65 1.64 28.79
C TYR A 197 5.02 0.45 28.05
N MET A 198 3.72 0.51 27.76
CA MET A 198 3.07 -0.53 26.95
C MET A 198 3.57 -0.50 25.50
N VAL A 199 3.75 0.68 24.90
CA VAL A 199 4.33 0.82 23.55
C VAL A 199 5.78 0.33 23.54
N ASP A 200 6.58 0.68 24.55
CA ASP A 200 7.95 0.18 24.72
C ASP A 200 7.99 -1.35 24.82
N PHE A 201 7.07 -1.93 25.60
CA PHE A 201 6.93 -3.38 25.73
C PHE A 201 6.58 -4.04 24.39
N LEU A 202 5.65 -3.49 23.62
CA LEU A 202 5.28 -4.00 22.30
C LEU A 202 6.46 -3.92 21.33
N GLY A 203 7.18 -2.80 21.29
CA GLY A 203 8.37 -2.68 20.46
C GLY A 203 9.46 -3.69 20.85
N ALA A 204 9.75 -3.84 22.15
CA ALA A 204 10.70 -4.82 22.65
C ALA A 204 10.28 -6.27 22.33
N LEU A 205 8.99 -6.58 22.42
CA LEU A 205 8.44 -7.89 22.08
C LEU A 205 8.69 -8.23 20.61
N LEU A 206 8.55 -7.27 19.69
CA LEU A 206 8.90 -7.49 18.27
C LEU A 206 10.37 -7.86 18.10
N VAL A 207 11.28 -7.18 18.80
CA VAL A 207 12.73 -7.50 18.75
C VAL A 207 12.98 -8.91 19.26
N VAL A 208 12.37 -9.30 20.37
CA VAL A 208 12.52 -10.65 20.95
C VAL A 208 12.02 -11.73 19.98
N LEU A 209 10.85 -11.52 19.37
CA LEU A 209 10.29 -12.46 18.39
C LEU A 209 11.15 -12.55 17.13
N ALA A 210 11.64 -11.43 16.61
CA ALA A 210 12.51 -11.39 15.44
C ALA A 210 13.87 -12.04 15.72
N PHE A 211 14.45 -11.82 16.91
CA PHE A 211 15.69 -12.46 17.32
C PHE A 211 15.51 -13.98 17.46
N TYR A 212 14.40 -14.42 18.05
CA TYR A 212 14.05 -15.84 18.12
C TYR A 212 13.89 -16.45 16.71
N ALA A 213 13.19 -15.77 15.80
CA ALA A 213 13.04 -16.18 14.42
C ALA A 213 14.40 -16.27 13.70
N LEU A 214 15.29 -15.30 13.91
CA LEU A 214 16.65 -15.31 13.36
C LEU A 214 17.46 -16.51 13.86
N LEU A 215 17.48 -16.78 15.17
CA LEU A 215 18.22 -17.92 15.74
C LEU A 215 17.75 -19.27 15.15
N LYS A 216 16.45 -19.40 14.90
CA LYS A 216 15.83 -20.62 14.40
C LYS A 216 15.91 -20.77 12.87
N GLY A 217 15.91 -19.66 12.15
CA GLY A 217 15.88 -19.60 10.69
C GLY A 217 17.23 -19.40 10.01
N ALA A 218 18.23 -18.81 10.68
CA ALA A 218 19.49 -18.37 10.04
C ALA A 218 20.32 -19.49 9.38
N ARG A 219 20.12 -20.76 9.78
CA ARG A 219 20.81 -21.91 9.16
C ARG A 219 20.10 -22.43 7.90
N GLU A 220 18.87 -22.00 7.67
CA GLU A 220 18.01 -22.52 6.61
C GLU A 220 18.10 -21.63 5.37
N LYS A 221 18.47 -22.24 4.23
CA LYS A 221 18.68 -21.50 2.98
C LYS A 221 17.44 -20.73 2.53
N VAL A 222 16.24 -21.28 2.75
CA VAL A 222 14.97 -20.63 2.40
C VAL A 222 14.81 -19.33 3.17
N PHE A 223 15.06 -19.34 4.48
CA PHE A 223 14.97 -18.16 5.33
C PHE A 223 16.00 -17.10 4.91
N THR A 224 17.28 -17.45 4.85
CA THR A 224 18.35 -16.49 4.52
C THR A 224 18.18 -15.87 3.13
N ARG A 225 17.71 -16.68 2.17
CA ARG A 225 17.41 -16.20 0.82
C ARG A 225 16.24 -15.23 0.85
N THR A 226 15.19 -15.53 1.62
CA THR A 226 14.03 -14.64 1.80
C THR A 226 14.45 -13.27 2.28
N ILE A 227 15.20 -13.20 3.37
CA ILE A 227 15.67 -11.94 3.95
C ILE A 227 16.56 -11.15 2.98
N LYS A 228 17.51 -11.85 2.34
CA LYS A 228 18.43 -11.21 1.39
C LYS A 228 17.72 -10.64 0.17
N GLU A 229 16.73 -11.35 -0.35
CA GLU A 229 15.94 -10.91 -1.50
C GLU A 229 15.03 -9.73 -1.15
N SER A 230 14.44 -9.71 0.05
CA SER A 230 13.59 -8.59 0.47
C SER A 230 14.37 -7.31 0.76
N PHE A 231 15.58 -7.42 1.35
CA PHE A 231 16.33 -6.28 1.90
C PHE A 231 16.48 -5.09 0.94
N LEU A 232 16.87 -5.33 -0.32
CA LEU A 232 17.05 -4.25 -1.30
C LEU A 232 15.73 -3.54 -1.63
N THR A 233 14.67 -4.32 -1.84
CA THR A 233 13.32 -3.80 -2.10
C THR A 233 12.84 -2.96 -0.92
N LEU A 234 13.10 -3.40 0.32
CA LEU A 234 12.72 -2.65 1.52
C LEU A 234 13.39 -1.27 1.57
N ILE A 235 14.68 -1.16 1.27
CA ILE A 235 15.40 0.11 1.30
C ILE A 235 14.81 1.09 0.26
N ILE A 236 14.56 0.60 -0.95
CA ILE A 236 13.99 1.42 -2.03
C ILE A 236 12.60 1.92 -1.65
N VAL A 237 11.73 1.01 -1.19
CA VAL A 237 10.37 1.36 -0.78
C VAL A 237 10.42 2.33 0.41
N ALA A 238 11.22 2.05 1.43
CA ALA A 238 11.35 2.90 2.61
C ALA A 238 11.78 4.34 2.26
N PHE A 239 12.59 4.53 1.21
CA PHE A 239 12.95 5.85 0.70
C PHE A 239 11.76 6.56 0.04
N ILE A 240 11.08 5.87 -0.88
CA ILE A 240 9.92 6.41 -1.61
C ILE A 240 8.81 6.82 -0.64
N VAL A 241 8.50 5.99 0.35
CA VAL A 241 7.36 6.22 1.26
C VAL A 241 7.64 7.30 2.29
N ASN A 242 8.90 7.49 2.71
CA ASN A 242 9.25 8.64 3.55
C ASN A 242 9.20 9.96 2.78
N PHE A 243 9.51 9.93 1.48
CA PHE A 243 9.24 11.06 0.60
C PHE A 243 7.73 11.32 0.48
N THR A 244 6.90 10.28 0.29
CA THR A 244 5.43 10.40 0.34
C THR A 244 4.96 11.01 1.67
N GLY A 245 5.54 10.58 2.79
CA GLY A 245 5.29 11.13 4.12
C GLY A 245 5.51 12.64 4.22
N THR A 246 6.58 13.12 3.60
CA THR A 246 6.88 14.55 3.52
C THR A 246 5.81 15.31 2.73
N VAL A 247 5.34 14.73 1.63
CA VAL A 247 4.26 15.32 0.82
C VAL A 247 2.93 15.32 1.57
N LEU A 248 2.58 14.22 2.26
CA LEU A 248 1.36 14.12 3.06
C LEU A 248 1.37 15.14 4.21
N ARG A 249 2.53 15.37 4.83
CA ARG A 249 2.68 16.46 5.79
C ARG A 249 2.38 17.82 5.15
N GLY A 250 2.95 18.11 3.98
CA GLY A 250 2.66 19.35 3.25
C GLY A 250 1.17 19.51 2.93
N ILE A 251 0.48 18.42 2.56
CA ILE A 251 -0.98 18.41 2.41
C ILE A 251 -1.63 18.80 3.74
N SER A 252 -1.25 18.14 4.85
CA SER A 252 -1.79 18.39 6.19
C SER A 252 -1.64 19.85 6.64
N GLU A 253 -0.52 20.49 6.30
CA GLU A 253 -0.27 21.93 6.59
C GLU A 253 -1.22 22.85 5.79
N ILE A 254 -1.53 22.53 4.54
CA ILE A 254 -2.43 23.34 3.69
C ILE A 254 -3.89 23.15 4.09
N ILE A 255 -4.31 21.90 4.31
CA ILE A 255 -5.72 21.58 4.52
C ILE A 255 -6.13 21.69 5.98
N GLY A 256 -5.17 21.70 6.91
CA GLY A 256 -5.41 21.73 8.35
C GLY A 256 -6.38 20.64 8.80
N GLY A 257 -7.54 21.05 9.32
CA GLY A 257 -8.58 20.17 9.86
C GLY A 257 -9.63 19.65 8.87
N ARG A 258 -9.44 19.80 7.55
CA ARG A 258 -10.39 19.33 6.52
C ARG A 258 -10.49 17.81 6.47
N LYS A 259 -11.41 17.27 7.28
CA LYS A 259 -11.65 15.83 7.49
C LYS A 259 -11.99 15.07 6.21
N GLU A 260 -12.68 15.74 5.28
CA GLU A 260 -13.11 15.14 4.01
C GLU A 260 -11.92 14.72 3.12
N ILE A 261 -10.78 15.42 3.21
CA ILE A 261 -9.57 15.11 2.43
C ILE A 261 -8.82 13.92 3.04
N TYR A 262 -8.65 13.89 4.38
CA TYR A 262 -8.06 12.72 5.05
C TYR A 262 -8.90 11.46 4.85
N THR A 263 -10.22 11.61 4.74
CA THR A 263 -11.15 10.50 4.50
C THR A 263 -10.97 9.88 3.12
N VAL A 264 -10.79 10.69 2.08
CA VAL A 264 -10.57 10.15 0.72
C VAL A 264 -9.15 9.65 0.50
N TYR A 265 -8.16 10.18 1.23
CA TYR A 265 -6.74 9.98 0.90
C TYR A 265 -6.33 8.52 0.66
N PRO A 266 -6.63 7.54 1.55
CA PRO A 266 -6.27 6.14 1.30
C PRO A 266 -6.95 5.56 0.04
N ALA A 267 -8.22 5.88 -0.19
CA ALA A 267 -8.92 5.41 -1.38
C ALA A 267 -8.33 5.99 -2.69
N LEU A 268 -7.79 7.22 -2.65
CA LEU A 268 -7.16 7.84 -3.84
C LEU A 268 -5.86 7.13 -4.22
N ILE A 269 -4.98 6.88 -3.24
CA ILE A 269 -3.69 6.22 -3.48
C ILE A 269 -3.90 4.79 -3.98
N ASP A 270 -4.86 4.06 -3.39
CA ASP A 270 -5.23 2.70 -3.79
C ASP A 270 -5.72 2.68 -5.24
N THR A 271 -6.70 3.52 -5.60
CA THR A 271 -7.26 3.54 -6.97
C THR A 271 -6.22 3.93 -8.02
N VAL A 272 -5.29 4.85 -7.73
CA VAL A 272 -4.22 5.18 -8.68
C VAL A 272 -3.23 4.03 -8.83
N GLY A 273 -2.89 3.34 -7.73
CA GLY A 273 -2.10 2.11 -7.78
C GLY A 273 -2.78 1.03 -8.63
N ASP A 274 -4.07 0.85 -8.46
CA ASP A 274 -4.89 -0.09 -9.21
C ASP A 274 -4.92 0.22 -10.72
N VAL A 275 -4.98 1.49 -11.10
CA VAL A 275 -4.82 1.91 -12.51
C VAL A 275 -3.43 1.55 -13.04
N GLY A 276 -2.38 1.80 -12.25
CA GLY A 276 -1.03 1.34 -12.56
C GLY A 276 -1.02 -0.16 -12.84
N SER A 277 -1.61 -0.94 -11.94
CA SER A 277 -1.52 -2.40 -11.93
C SER A 277 -2.23 -3.00 -13.12
N VAL A 278 -3.40 -2.47 -13.48
CA VAL A 278 -4.12 -2.86 -14.70
C VAL A 278 -3.27 -2.61 -15.95
N VAL A 279 -2.62 -1.46 -16.05
CA VAL A 279 -1.76 -1.13 -17.19
C VAL A 279 -0.50 -2.00 -17.20
N GLY A 280 0.16 -2.16 -16.06
CA GLY A 280 1.39 -2.94 -15.92
C GLY A 280 1.17 -4.41 -16.26
N SER A 281 0.21 -5.06 -15.59
CA SER A 281 -0.10 -6.49 -15.71
C SER A 281 -0.63 -6.87 -17.10
N THR A 282 -1.49 -6.04 -17.68
CA THR A 282 -2.01 -6.33 -19.03
C THR A 282 -0.96 -6.04 -20.10
N ALA A 283 -0.01 -5.12 -19.87
CA ALA A 283 1.14 -4.91 -20.75
C ALA A 283 2.12 -6.10 -20.69
N THR A 284 2.50 -6.57 -19.50
CA THR A 284 3.39 -7.73 -19.33
C THR A 284 2.80 -9.00 -19.94
N THR A 285 1.49 -9.23 -19.73
CA THR A 285 0.77 -10.35 -20.34
C THR A 285 0.80 -10.29 -21.87
N LYS A 286 0.53 -9.11 -22.46
CA LYS A 286 0.59 -8.97 -23.93
C LYS A 286 2.01 -9.11 -24.49
N LEU A 287 3.04 -8.69 -23.75
CA LEU A 287 4.44 -8.89 -24.14
C LEU A 287 4.80 -10.38 -24.16
N ALA A 288 4.43 -11.11 -23.09
CA ALA A 288 4.67 -12.55 -22.98
C ALA A 288 3.96 -13.35 -24.08
N LEU A 289 2.74 -12.96 -24.46
CA LEU A 289 1.98 -13.58 -25.54
C LEU A 289 2.43 -13.13 -26.95
N GLY A 290 3.41 -12.23 -27.08
CA GLY A 290 3.86 -11.68 -28.37
C GLY A 290 2.84 -10.75 -29.04
N LEU A 291 1.81 -10.32 -28.31
CA LEU A 291 0.75 -9.41 -28.79
C LEU A 291 1.18 -7.93 -28.71
N LEU A 292 2.22 -7.62 -27.94
CA LEU A 292 2.78 -6.29 -27.80
C LEU A 292 4.28 -6.32 -28.13
N LYS A 293 4.77 -5.29 -28.82
CA LYS A 293 6.20 -5.12 -29.06
C LYS A 293 6.86 -4.52 -27.82
N PRO A 294 8.07 -4.95 -27.43
CA PRO A 294 8.79 -4.40 -26.28
C PRO A 294 9.40 -3.02 -26.63
N SER A 295 8.55 -2.03 -26.90
CA SER A 295 8.95 -0.62 -27.10
C SER A 295 8.00 0.33 -26.40
N LEU A 296 8.53 1.45 -25.89
CA LEU A 296 7.71 2.51 -25.28
C LEU A 296 6.71 3.12 -26.28
N THR A 297 7.08 3.17 -27.56
CA THR A 297 6.21 3.64 -28.64
C THR A 297 5.01 2.74 -28.93
N ALA A 298 5.04 1.48 -28.48
CA ALA A 298 3.93 0.54 -28.64
C ALA A 298 2.76 0.79 -27.68
N MET A 299 2.84 1.79 -26.79
CA MET A 299 1.78 2.15 -25.84
C MET A 299 0.44 2.44 -26.53
N ARG A 300 0.47 2.92 -27.78
CA ARG A 300 -0.73 3.14 -28.61
C ARG A 300 -1.58 1.88 -28.78
N ASN A 301 -0.95 0.70 -28.81
CA ASN A 301 -1.64 -0.59 -28.94
C ASN A 301 -2.22 -1.08 -27.59
N HIS A 302 -2.06 -0.27 -26.54
CA HIS A 302 -2.52 -0.53 -25.18
C HIS A 302 -3.53 0.51 -24.68
N VAL A 303 -3.91 1.46 -25.55
CA VAL A 303 -4.80 2.59 -25.20
C VAL A 303 -6.16 2.14 -24.68
N THR A 304 -6.72 1.03 -25.19
CA THR A 304 -8.03 0.53 -24.76
C THR A 304 -8.06 0.15 -23.28
N GLN A 305 -7.00 -0.47 -22.77
CA GLN A 305 -6.88 -0.85 -21.35
C GLN A 305 -6.65 0.39 -20.49
N ILE A 306 -5.75 1.28 -20.93
CA ILE A 306 -5.45 2.54 -20.24
C ILE A 306 -6.71 3.40 -20.13
N SER A 307 -7.45 3.59 -21.22
CA SER A 307 -8.66 4.43 -21.20
C SER A 307 -9.79 3.82 -20.37
N ALA A 308 -9.93 2.48 -20.36
CA ALA A 308 -10.91 1.81 -19.52
C ALA A 308 -10.60 2.00 -18.02
N ALA A 309 -9.37 1.75 -17.61
CA ALA A 309 -8.92 1.93 -16.22
C ALA A 309 -9.02 3.39 -15.78
N TRP A 310 -8.59 4.33 -16.64
CA TRP A 310 -8.69 5.76 -16.33
C TRP A 310 -10.15 6.20 -16.19
N PHE A 311 -11.02 5.81 -17.12
CA PHE A 311 -12.44 6.15 -17.02
C PHE A 311 -13.09 5.60 -15.74
N THR A 312 -12.75 4.38 -15.32
CA THR A 312 -13.17 3.83 -14.04
C THR A 312 -12.67 4.67 -12.87
N SER A 313 -11.39 5.06 -12.86
CA SER A 313 -10.84 5.88 -11.77
C SER A 313 -11.54 7.24 -11.61
N ILE A 314 -11.97 7.87 -12.71
CA ILE A 314 -12.76 9.12 -12.66
C ILE A 314 -14.09 8.89 -11.95
N ILE A 315 -14.80 7.81 -12.27
CA ILE A 315 -16.06 7.45 -11.61
C ILE A 315 -15.83 7.24 -10.11
N MET A 316 -14.76 6.53 -9.74
CA MET A 316 -14.42 6.25 -8.35
C MET A 316 -14.08 7.52 -7.57
N PHE A 317 -13.30 8.44 -8.14
CA PHE A 317 -12.94 9.70 -7.48
C PHE A 317 -14.17 10.60 -7.23
N ILE A 318 -15.12 10.64 -8.17
CA ILE A 318 -16.41 11.34 -7.98
C ILE A 318 -17.21 10.67 -6.85
N LEU A 319 -17.25 9.34 -6.83
CA LEU A 319 -17.94 8.58 -5.79
C LEU A 319 -17.30 8.79 -4.41
N PHE A 320 -15.97 8.79 -4.31
CA PHE A 320 -15.23 9.04 -3.06
C PHE A 320 -15.50 10.43 -2.51
N SER A 321 -15.54 11.45 -3.37
CA SER A 321 -15.93 12.81 -2.98
C SER A 321 -17.32 12.83 -2.32
N PHE A 322 -18.29 12.19 -2.99
CA PHE A 322 -19.65 12.09 -2.48
C PHE A 322 -19.73 11.34 -1.14
N LEU A 323 -19.14 10.16 -1.07
CA LEU A 323 -19.17 9.31 0.13
C LEU A 323 -18.41 9.92 1.30
N SER A 324 -17.26 10.56 1.06
CA SER A 324 -16.50 11.26 2.10
C SER A 324 -17.33 12.35 2.77
N LEU A 325 -18.00 13.19 1.98
CA LEU A 325 -18.86 14.25 2.50
C LEU A 325 -20.08 13.70 3.26
N LEU A 326 -20.65 12.58 2.80
CA LEU A 326 -21.71 11.90 3.54
C LEU A 326 -21.22 11.34 4.88
N LEU A 327 -20.07 10.66 4.90
CA LEU A 327 -19.47 10.09 6.12
C LEU A 327 -19.15 11.18 7.16
N GLN A 328 -18.73 12.36 6.70
CA GLN A 328 -18.45 13.50 7.57
C GLN A 328 -19.69 14.33 7.92
N GLY A 329 -20.86 14.03 7.34
CA GLY A 329 -22.09 14.79 7.58
C GLY A 329 -22.06 16.22 7.02
N MET A 330 -21.24 16.46 5.98
CA MET A 330 -20.98 17.79 5.40
C MET A 330 -21.54 17.95 3.98
N PHE A 331 -22.41 17.03 3.54
CA PHE A 331 -22.87 17.02 2.16
C PHE A 331 -23.73 18.26 1.82
N THR A 332 -23.20 19.07 0.92
CA THR A 332 -23.91 20.12 0.19
C THR A 332 -23.42 20.10 -1.26
N LEU A 333 -24.21 20.61 -2.21
CA LEU A 333 -23.78 20.68 -3.60
C LEU A 333 -22.49 21.49 -3.76
N GLN A 334 -22.36 22.58 -3.00
CA GLN A 334 -21.17 23.43 -3.01
C GLN A 334 -19.94 22.67 -2.48
N ALA A 335 -20.03 22.06 -1.30
CA ALA A 335 -18.93 21.27 -0.74
C ALA A 335 -18.54 20.09 -1.65
N PHE A 336 -19.52 19.48 -2.31
CA PHE A 336 -19.28 18.43 -3.31
C PHE A 336 -18.46 18.93 -4.48
N LEU A 337 -18.76 20.11 -5.03
CA LEU A 337 -17.97 20.68 -6.13
C LEU A 337 -16.57 21.09 -5.65
N GLU A 338 -16.47 21.73 -4.49
CA GLU A 338 -15.20 22.16 -3.88
C GLU A 338 -14.25 21.00 -3.57
N LEU A 339 -14.78 19.81 -3.24
CA LEU A 339 -13.97 18.61 -3.05
C LEU A 339 -13.71 17.88 -4.38
N THR A 340 -14.72 17.75 -5.26
CA THR A 340 -14.59 16.95 -6.48
C THR A 340 -13.60 17.56 -7.46
N VAL A 341 -13.54 18.88 -7.60
CA VAL A 341 -12.62 19.57 -8.53
C VAL A 341 -11.15 19.24 -8.25
N PRO A 342 -10.59 19.47 -7.04
CA PRO A 342 -9.19 19.11 -6.77
C PRO A 342 -8.94 17.60 -6.87
N LEU A 343 -9.93 16.75 -6.54
CA LEU A 343 -9.78 15.30 -6.73
C LEU A 343 -9.69 14.91 -8.22
N LEU A 344 -10.49 15.50 -9.10
CA LEU A 344 -10.38 15.24 -10.54
C LEU A 344 -9.07 15.75 -11.14
N ILE A 345 -8.56 16.91 -10.69
CA ILE A 345 -7.23 17.40 -11.07
C ILE A 345 -6.16 16.41 -10.62
N THR A 346 -6.26 15.93 -9.38
CA THR A 346 -5.39 14.88 -8.82
C THR A 346 -5.40 13.64 -9.70
N ASN A 347 -6.59 13.15 -10.08
CA ASN A 347 -6.75 11.98 -10.93
C ASN A 347 -6.03 12.15 -12.27
N ILE A 348 -6.22 13.29 -12.95
CA ILE A 348 -5.59 13.55 -14.25
C ILE A 348 -4.07 13.51 -14.14
N ILE A 349 -3.49 14.22 -13.16
CA ILE A 349 -2.04 14.28 -12.99
C ILE A 349 -1.49 12.90 -12.61
N ALA A 350 -2.10 12.25 -11.62
CA ALA A 350 -1.60 10.99 -11.06
C ALA A 350 -1.73 9.84 -12.04
N VAL A 351 -2.88 9.71 -12.73
CA VAL A 351 -3.13 8.63 -13.70
C VAL A 351 -2.20 8.78 -14.91
N VAL A 352 -1.96 9.99 -15.43
CA VAL A 352 -1.01 10.19 -16.54
C VAL A 352 0.40 9.76 -16.14
N ALA A 353 0.85 10.10 -14.93
CA ALA A 353 2.16 9.74 -14.43
C ALA A 353 2.29 8.22 -14.20
N ILE A 354 1.36 7.61 -13.46
CA ILE A 354 1.45 6.19 -13.10
C ILE A 354 1.31 5.27 -14.32
N THR A 355 0.45 5.61 -15.28
CA THR A 355 0.28 4.82 -16.51
C THR A 355 1.55 4.84 -17.36
N SER A 356 2.22 6.00 -17.43
CA SER A 356 3.50 6.14 -18.12
C SER A 356 4.61 5.33 -17.46
N ILE A 357 4.69 5.41 -16.12
CA ILE A 357 5.70 4.68 -15.34
C ILE A 357 5.45 3.18 -15.40
N SER A 358 4.25 2.71 -15.07
CA SER A 358 3.91 1.29 -15.06
C SER A 358 4.15 0.65 -16.43
N TYR A 359 3.72 1.30 -17.51
CA TYR A 359 4.02 0.83 -18.87
C TYR A 359 5.53 0.78 -19.16
N ALA A 360 6.29 1.80 -18.77
CA ALA A 360 7.74 1.83 -18.96
C ALA A 360 8.45 0.74 -18.16
N VAL A 361 8.07 0.54 -16.90
CA VAL A 361 8.65 -0.50 -16.04
C VAL A 361 8.37 -1.88 -16.66
N SER A 362 7.13 -2.16 -17.09
CA SER A 362 6.78 -3.42 -17.76
C SER A 362 7.62 -3.72 -19.01
N ILE A 363 7.93 -2.70 -19.81
CA ILE A 363 8.79 -2.85 -20.99
C ILE A 363 10.24 -3.12 -20.58
N LEU A 364 10.76 -2.38 -19.60
CA LEU A 364 12.15 -2.51 -19.13
C LEU A 364 12.42 -3.84 -18.42
N THR A 365 11.49 -4.32 -17.59
CA THR A 365 11.61 -5.64 -16.95
C THR A 365 11.59 -6.74 -17.98
N PHE A 366 10.67 -6.69 -18.95
CA PHE A 366 10.61 -7.66 -20.04
C PHE A 366 11.89 -7.68 -20.88
N GLN A 367 12.42 -6.52 -21.27
CA GLN A 367 13.67 -6.43 -22.04
C GLN A 367 14.89 -6.98 -21.29
N LYS A 368 14.91 -6.87 -19.96
CA LYS A 368 15.99 -7.38 -19.11
C LYS A 368 15.78 -8.84 -18.68
N GLY A 369 14.69 -9.49 -19.11
CA GLY A 369 14.35 -10.85 -18.68
C GLY A 369 14.10 -10.96 -17.17
N LEU A 370 13.73 -9.85 -16.52
CA LEU A 370 13.38 -9.82 -15.10
C LEU A 370 11.91 -10.22 -14.94
N ASP A 371 11.62 -10.95 -13.87
CA ASP A 371 10.25 -11.27 -13.48
C ASP A 371 9.50 -9.97 -13.09
N PRO A 372 8.48 -9.56 -13.85
CA PRO A 372 7.75 -8.34 -13.57
C PRO A 372 7.10 -8.35 -12.19
N ASP A 373 6.67 -9.51 -11.68
CA ASP A 373 5.91 -9.59 -10.43
C ASP A 373 6.78 -9.26 -9.20
N ASN A 374 8.09 -9.46 -9.31
CA ASN A 374 9.05 -9.17 -8.24
C ASN A 374 9.50 -7.69 -8.18
N PHE A 375 9.28 -6.92 -9.25
CA PHE A 375 9.80 -5.54 -9.36
C PHE A 375 8.73 -4.51 -9.69
N VAL A 376 7.77 -4.84 -10.54
CA VAL A 376 6.70 -3.93 -10.97
C VAL A 376 5.82 -3.63 -9.76
N ILE A 377 5.24 -4.64 -9.12
CA ILE A 377 4.18 -4.43 -8.12
C ILE A 377 4.67 -3.62 -6.90
N PRO A 378 5.80 -3.95 -6.22
CA PRO A 378 6.20 -3.21 -5.03
C PRO A 378 6.66 -1.78 -5.32
N VAL A 379 7.31 -1.55 -6.47
CA VAL A 379 7.79 -0.23 -6.87
C VAL A 379 6.64 0.62 -7.38
N GLU A 380 5.74 0.04 -8.16
CA GLU A 380 4.57 0.72 -8.70
C GLU A 380 3.63 1.19 -7.61
N SER A 381 3.31 0.33 -6.63
CA SER A 381 2.46 0.71 -5.50
C SER A 381 3.09 1.85 -4.69
N ALA A 382 4.37 1.76 -4.33
CA ALA A 382 5.04 2.83 -3.60
C ALA A 382 5.10 4.16 -4.39
N LEU A 383 5.33 4.08 -5.71
CA LEU A 383 5.33 5.26 -6.58
C LEU A 383 3.93 5.83 -6.76
N ALA A 384 2.89 5.00 -6.84
CA ALA A 384 1.50 5.45 -6.92
C ALA A 384 1.11 6.27 -5.69
N ASP A 385 1.49 5.83 -4.50
CA ASP A 385 1.27 6.58 -3.26
C ASP A 385 1.94 7.96 -3.32
N SER A 386 3.23 8.01 -3.71
CA SER A 386 3.97 9.27 -3.85
C SER A 386 3.35 10.20 -4.89
N ILE A 387 3.08 9.69 -6.09
CA ILE A 387 2.58 10.46 -7.23
C ILE A 387 1.19 11.02 -6.93
N THR A 388 0.32 10.21 -6.33
CA THR A 388 -1.02 10.65 -5.95
C THR A 388 -0.98 11.70 -4.87
N SER A 389 -0.10 11.55 -3.88
CA SER A 389 0.11 12.56 -2.84
C SER A 389 0.62 13.88 -3.42
N ILE A 390 1.58 13.84 -4.36
CA ILE A 390 2.09 15.05 -5.02
C ILE A 390 1.01 15.69 -5.87
N ALA A 391 0.29 14.89 -6.65
CA ALA A 391 -0.81 15.36 -7.49
C ALA A 391 -1.92 16.02 -6.64
N LEU A 392 -2.24 15.44 -5.48
CA LEU A 392 -3.22 15.99 -4.55
C LEU A 392 -2.72 17.30 -3.96
N LEU A 393 -1.47 17.36 -3.52
CA LEU A 393 -0.87 18.59 -3.02
C LEU A 393 -0.93 19.71 -4.07
N VAL A 394 -0.51 19.42 -5.30
CA VAL A 394 -0.55 20.37 -6.42
C VAL A 394 -1.99 20.81 -6.72
N ALA A 395 -2.94 19.86 -6.78
CA ALA A 395 -4.34 20.17 -7.04
C ALA A 395 -4.95 21.07 -5.96
N LEU A 396 -4.61 20.82 -4.68
CA LEU A 396 -5.07 21.64 -3.58
C LEU A 396 -4.50 23.06 -3.64
N VAL A 397 -3.21 23.22 -3.96
CA VAL A 397 -2.57 24.53 -4.16
C VAL A 397 -3.14 25.30 -5.35
N LEU A 398 -3.54 24.61 -6.42
CA LEU A 398 -4.12 25.25 -7.60
C LEU A 398 -5.55 25.76 -7.39
N VAL A 399 -6.27 25.17 -6.45
CA VAL A 399 -7.70 25.45 -6.21
C VAL A 399 -7.92 26.25 -4.92
N SER A 400 -6.94 26.29 -4.01
CA SER A 400 -6.87 27.19 -2.84
C SER A 400 -6.60 28.63 -3.26
#